data_AF-A0A379IGH4-F1
#
_entry.id   AF-A0A379IGH4-F1
#
_cell.length_a   1.000
_cell.length_b   1.000
_cell.length_c   1.000
_cell.angle_alpha   90.00
_cell.angle_beta   90.00
_cell.angle_gamma   90.00
#
_symmetry.space_group_name_H-M   'P 1'
#
loop_
_entity.id
_entity.type
_entity.pdbx_description
1 polymer ?
#
loop_
_entity_poly.entity_id
_entity_poly.type
_entity_poly.pdbx_seq_one_letter_code
_entity_poly.pdbx_strand_id
1 'polypeptide(L)'
;MDIKSDFVSVEQDEFDGLTTIEHLRHCRQCAGKNEITFSWRRNIRPASDCMILDVEIKTSRPGCWVPSQLALLIDGQRLELKYQASKSSDSRGSSFYEIGMFFIEPSQETLRRLCDAKALKLKLRYVENNEYMVFSDEFCAQLQLQAQQFYNNTFDDCEYLSAVMGVAVRTVDTTFAEQIARRESRYQQLCNFRLLCAVLWGSFFGGLCVLCAFEVVTFSVKLTDQLIIAGMLSATSWLIPHLQIRWIEYQKNKECPNCHHRAIKLIRYHEAVYQVRSVERLVNDRLTGQRKSRQVTVTDHEVTQDFECKDCRYQWTRSHIARGF
;
A
#
# COMPACT_ATOMS: atom_id res chain seq x y z
N MET A 1 9.22 -16.67 -28.42
CA MET A 1 10.08 -15.82 -27.57
C MET A 1 9.10 -15.19 -26.60
N ASP A 2 8.83 -15.85 -25.48
CA ASP A 2 7.67 -15.54 -24.64
C ASP A 2 8.05 -14.45 -23.64
N ILE A 3 7.84 -13.20 -24.03
CA ILE A 3 7.85 -12.09 -23.08
C ILE A 3 6.40 -11.86 -22.63
N LYS A 4 5.87 -12.80 -21.82
CA LYS A 4 4.66 -12.52 -21.03
C LYS A 4 5.06 -11.71 -19.81
N SER A 5 5.13 -10.41 -19.98
CA SER A 5 5.07 -9.48 -18.87
C SER A 5 3.59 -9.19 -18.62
N ASP A 6 2.97 -9.91 -17.68
CA ASP A 6 1.56 -9.68 -17.35
C ASP A 6 1.44 -8.30 -16.68
N PHE A 7 1.14 -7.26 -17.48
CA PHE A 7 0.87 -5.90 -16.99
C PHE A 7 -0.55 -5.77 -16.45
N VAL A 8 -1.35 -6.83 -16.59
CA VAL A 8 -2.76 -6.89 -16.21
C VAL A 8 -3.03 -8.04 -15.27
N SER A 9 -3.99 -7.86 -14.37
CA SER A 9 -4.68 -8.95 -13.67
C SER A 9 -5.96 -9.29 -14.40
N VAL A 10 -6.23 -10.59 -14.52
CA VAL A 10 -7.48 -11.11 -15.10
C VAL A 10 -8.24 -11.84 -14.00
N GLU A 11 -9.46 -11.39 -13.73
CA GLU A 11 -10.40 -12.04 -12.82
C GLU A 11 -11.59 -12.55 -13.64
N GLN A 12 -12.00 -13.80 -13.39
CA GLN A 12 -13.13 -14.44 -14.07
C GLN A 12 -14.17 -14.80 -13.02
N ASP A 13 -15.35 -14.20 -13.15
CA ASP A 13 -16.54 -14.58 -12.40
C ASP A 13 -17.41 -15.48 -13.27
N GLU A 14 -17.35 -16.78 -12.98
CA GLU A 14 -18.10 -17.81 -13.71
C GLU A 14 -19.62 -17.72 -13.48
N PHE A 15 -20.07 -17.13 -12.36
CA PHE A 15 -21.49 -17.02 -12.05
C PHE A 15 -22.18 -15.93 -12.87
N ASP A 16 -21.52 -14.78 -12.99
CA ASP A 16 -22.02 -13.63 -13.74
C ASP A 16 -21.55 -13.61 -15.21
N GLY A 17 -20.69 -14.55 -15.60
CA GLY A 17 -20.05 -14.58 -16.93
C GLY A 17 -19.23 -13.32 -17.21
N LEU A 18 -18.64 -12.73 -16.17
CA LEU A 18 -17.91 -11.47 -16.22
C LEU A 18 -16.41 -11.75 -16.19
N THR A 19 -15.69 -11.27 -17.20
CA THR A 19 -14.22 -11.20 -17.17
C THR A 19 -13.80 -9.76 -16.93
N THR A 20 -13.05 -9.53 -15.86
CA THR A 20 -12.51 -8.22 -15.51
C THR A 20 -11.01 -8.25 -15.75
N ILE A 21 -10.51 -7.32 -16.56
CA ILE A 21 -9.08 -7.16 -16.84
C ILE A 21 -8.64 -5.79 -16.34
N GLU A 22 -7.69 -5.75 -15.42
CA GLU A 22 -7.22 -4.52 -14.76
C GLU A 22 -5.72 -4.31 -14.95
N HIS A 23 -5.29 -3.09 -15.17
CA HIS A 23 -3.86 -2.78 -15.23
C HIS A 23 -3.22 -2.74 -13.84
N LEU A 24 -2.10 -3.44 -13.67
CA LEU A 24 -1.42 -3.59 -12.36
C LEU A 24 -0.67 -2.33 -11.90
N ARG A 25 -0.49 -1.35 -12.79
CA ARG A 25 0.12 -0.05 -12.46
C ARG A 25 -0.92 1.05 -12.59
N HIS A 26 -0.78 2.05 -11.73
CA HIS A 26 -1.63 3.23 -11.77
C HIS A 26 -0.80 4.47 -12.12
N CYS A 27 -1.35 5.34 -12.94
CA CYS A 27 -0.79 6.66 -13.22
C CYS A 27 -1.19 7.63 -12.13
N ARG A 28 -0.21 8.19 -11.42
CA ARG A 28 -0.44 9.06 -10.25
C ARG A 28 0.08 10.46 -10.50
N GLN A 29 -0.75 11.46 -10.24
CA GLN A 29 -0.33 12.86 -10.20
C GLN A 29 -0.65 13.47 -8.84
N CYS A 30 0.38 14.01 -8.20
CA CYS A 30 0.24 14.76 -6.96
C CYS A 30 0.11 16.26 -7.25
N ALA A 31 -0.90 16.89 -6.66
CA ALA A 31 -1.12 18.33 -6.69
C ALA A 31 -1.20 18.83 -5.24
N GLY A 32 -0.04 19.14 -4.65
CA GLY A 32 0.05 19.54 -3.24
C GLY A 32 -0.34 18.40 -2.30
N LYS A 33 -1.45 18.56 -1.55
CA LYS A 33 -1.98 17.53 -0.64
C LYS A 33 -2.97 16.57 -1.30
N ASN A 34 -3.34 16.84 -2.56
CA ASN A 34 -4.26 16.03 -3.31
C ASN A 34 -3.49 15.09 -4.25
N GLU A 35 -4.05 13.92 -4.51
CA GLU A 35 -3.47 12.91 -5.40
C GLU A 35 -4.59 12.36 -6.29
N ILE A 36 -4.36 12.36 -7.60
CA ILE A 36 -5.24 11.72 -8.58
C ILE A 36 -4.53 10.50 -9.12
N THR A 37 -5.26 9.40 -9.16
CA THR A 37 -4.79 8.11 -9.65
C THR A 37 -5.73 7.63 -10.75
N PHE A 38 -5.17 7.30 -11.92
CA PHE A 38 -5.89 6.64 -13.01
C PHE A 38 -5.46 5.18 -13.16
N SER A 39 -6.42 4.32 -13.49
CA SER A 39 -6.20 2.91 -13.78
C SER A 39 -7.06 2.44 -14.95
N TRP A 40 -6.52 1.55 -15.78
CA TRP A 40 -7.25 0.96 -16.90
C TRP A 40 -7.96 -0.32 -16.46
N ARG A 41 -9.22 -0.47 -16.86
CA ARG A 41 -10.02 -1.67 -16.64
C ARG A 41 -10.90 -1.97 -17.83
N ARG A 42 -11.12 -3.26 -18.12
CA ARG A 42 -12.05 -3.73 -19.13
C ARG A 42 -12.95 -4.79 -18.51
N ASN A 43 -14.25 -4.63 -18.71
CA ASN A 43 -15.27 -5.57 -18.26
C ASN A 43 -15.92 -6.20 -19.48
N ILE A 44 -15.75 -7.51 -19.63
CA ILE A 44 -16.30 -8.29 -20.74
C ILE A 44 -17.43 -9.15 -20.19
N ARG A 45 -18.62 -8.99 -20.77
CA ARG A 45 -19.79 -9.85 -20.58
C ARG A 45 -20.26 -10.35 -21.96
N PRO A 46 -21.07 -11.43 -22.03
CA PRO A 46 -21.56 -11.96 -23.30
C PRO A 46 -22.28 -10.93 -24.20
N ALA A 47 -22.92 -9.93 -23.60
CA ALA A 47 -23.69 -8.90 -24.30
C ALA A 47 -23.08 -7.48 -24.24
N SER A 48 -21.94 -7.30 -23.55
CA SER A 48 -21.35 -5.97 -23.36
C SER A 48 -19.85 -6.04 -23.16
N ASP A 49 -19.10 -5.14 -23.81
CA ASP A 49 -17.67 -4.97 -23.60
C ASP A 49 -17.40 -3.50 -23.29
N CYS A 50 -17.04 -3.22 -22.05
CA CYS A 50 -16.86 -1.86 -21.55
C CYS A 50 -15.40 -1.63 -21.19
N MET A 51 -14.81 -0.60 -21.80
CA MET A 51 -13.52 -0.07 -21.38
C MET A 51 -13.75 1.07 -20.39
N ILE A 52 -13.02 1.03 -19.29
CA ILE A 52 -13.19 1.92 -18.16
C ILE A 52 -11.82 2.51 -17.79
N LEU A 53 -11.79 3.82 -17.61
CA LEU A 53 -10.70 4.52 -16.96
C LEU A 53 -11.16 4.86 -15.55
N ASP A 54 -10.73 4.06 -14.58
CA ASP A 54 -11.03 4.28 -13.18
C ASP A 54 -10.22 5.47 -12.66
N VAL A 55 -10.84 6.28 -11.81
CA VAL A 55 -10.21 7.43 -11.17
C VAL A 55 -10.41 7.38 -9.67
N GLU A 56 -9.32 7.52 -8.93
CA GLU A 56 -9.32 7.68 -7.49
C GLU A 56 -8.70 9.03 -7.15
N ILE A 57 -9.43 9.85 -6.41
CA ILE A 57 -9.01 11.18 -5.98
C ILE A 57 -8.93 11.19 -4.47
N LYS A 58 -7.71 11.38 -3.97
CA LYS A 58 -7.43 11.59 -2.57
C LYS A 58 -7.36 13.07 -2.29
N THR A 59 -8.15 13.54 -1.32
CA THR A 59 -8.21 14.94 -0.91
C THR A 59 -8.14 15.09 0.60
N SER A 60 -7.79 16.29 1.06
CA SER A 60 -7.87 16.65 2.48
C SER A 60 -9.26 17.13 2.93
N ARG A 61 -10.19 17.36 2.00
CA ARG A 61 -11.53 17.90 2.27
C ARG A 61 -12.58 17.17 1.42
N PRO A 62 -13.69 16.72 2.01
CA PRO A 62 -14.77 16.07 1.27
C PRO A 62 -15.45 17.07 0.33
N GLY A 63 -15.96 16.60 -0.81
CA GLY A 63 -16.74 17.39 -1.78
C GLY A 63 -15.95 18.35 -2.68
N CYS A 64 -14.78 18.81 -2.25
CA CYS A 64 -14.06 19.90 -2.90
C CYS A 64 -13.56 19.60 -4.34
N TRP A 65 -13.32 18.33 -4.70
CA TRP A 65 -12.73 17.91 -5.98
C TRP A 65 -13.55 16.78 -6.63
N VAL A 66 -14.87 16.95 -6.76
CA VAL A 66 -15.71 15.99 -7.50
C VAL A 66 -15.57 16.26 -9.00
N PRO A 67 -15.04 15.30 -9.79
CA PRO A 67 -14.95 15.46 -11.23
C PRO A 67 -16.34 15.51 -11.87
N SER A 68 -16.43 16.22 -12.98
CA SER A 68 -17.63 16.21 -13.84
C SER A 68 -17.33 15.57 -15.19
N GLN A 69 -16.17 15.88 -15.75
CA GLN A 69 -15.83 15.53 -17.12
C GLN A 69 -14.32 15.45 -17.31
N LEU A 70 -13.88 14.43 -18.04
CA LEU A 70 -12.52 14.32 -18.55
C LEU A 70 -12.52 14.64 -20.05
N ALA A 71 -11.76 15.65 -20.46
CA ALA A 71 -11.53 15.98 -21.86
C ALA A 71 -10.14 15.51 -22.28
N LEU A 72 -10.11 14.66 -23.31
CA LEU A 72 -8.91 14.14 -23.96
C LEU A 72 -8.76 14.88 -25.30
N LEU A 73 -7.60 15.47 -25.54
CA LEU A 73 -7.24 16.05 -26.83
C LEU A 73 -6.17 15.17 -27.47
N ILE A 74 -6.56 14.40 -28.48
CA ILE A 74 -5.76 13.39 -29.17
C ILE A 74 -5.48 13.92 -30.58
N ASP A 75 -4.25 14.34 -30.86
CA ASP A 75 -3.86 14.90 -32.17
C ASP A 75 -4.79 16.01 -32.68
N GLY A 76 -5.32 16.82 -31.74
CA GLY A 76 -6.26 17.91 -32.02
C GLY A 76 -7.74 17.51 -32.05
N GLN A 77 -8.06 16.22 -32.02
CA GLN A 77 -9.43 15.73 -31.86
C GLN A 77 -9.81 15.68 -30.38
N ARG A 78 -10.98 16.23 -30.05
CA ARG A 78 -11.47 16.30 -28.68
C ARG A 78 -12.46 15.18 -28.40
N LEU A 79 -12.15 14.38 -27.38
CA LEU A 79 -13.03 13.37 -26.81
C LEU A 79 -13.41 13.78 -25.39
N GLU A 80 -14.69 13.70 -25.07
CA GLU A 80 -15.22 14.09 -23.76
C GLU A 80 -15.86 12.90 -23.07
N LEU A 81 -15.34 12.53 -21.90
CA LEU A 81 -15.83 11.44 -21.09
C LEU A 81 -16.57 12.00 -19.87
N LYS A 82 -17.78 11.51 -19.63
CA LYS A 82 -18.58 11.90 -18.46
C LYS A 82 -18.10 11.12 -17.24
N TYR A 83 -17.97 11.82 -16.12
CA TYR A 83 -17.66 11.19 -14.84
C TYR A 83 -18.88 10.44 -14.31
N GLN A 84 -18.66 9.20 -13.87
CA GLN A 84 -19.64 8.44 -13.11
C GLN A 84 -19.07 8.15 -11.72
N ALA A 85 -19.66 8.75 -10.70
CA ALA A 85 -19.29 8.50 -9.31
C ALA A 85 -19.59 7.04 -8.93
N SER A 86 -18.67 6.39 -8.22
CA SER A 86 -19.01 5.16 -7.53
C SER A 86 -19.92 5.48 -6.34
N LYS A 87 -20.78 4.54 -5.93
CA LYS A 87 -21.71 4.75 -4.79
C LYS A 87 -20.98 4.88 -3.44
N SER A 88 -19.67 4.69 -3.39
CA SER A 88 -18.87 4.63 -2.17
C SER A 88 -17.77 5.68 -2.20
N SER A 89 -17.97 6.78 -1.46
CA SER A 89 -16.86 7.61 -1.01
C SER A 89 -16.30 7.01 0.28
N ASP A 90 -14.97 6.90 0.36
CA ASP A 90 -14.30 6.19 1.44
C ASP A 90 -13.47 7.17 2.28
N SER A 91 -13.65 7.14 3.60
CA SER A 91 -12.87 7.99 4.51
C SER A 91 -11.82 7.14 5.21
N ARG A 92 -10.53 7.38 4.91
CA ARG A 92 -9.42 6.61 5.49
C ARG A 92 -8.52 7.57 6.28
N GLY A 93 -8.75 7.63 7.58
CA GLY A 93 -8.05 8.56 8.48
C GLY A 93 -8.46 10.01 8.22
N SER A 94 -7.50 10.91 8.02
CA SER A 94 -7.74 12.33 7.71
C SER A 94 -7.86 12.63 6.21
N SER A 95 -7.91 11.61 5.36
CA SER A 95 -8.01 11.74 3.91
C SER A 95 -9.35 11.21 3.40
N PHE A 96 -9.92 11.94 2.46
CA PHE A 96 -11.15 11.58 1.76
C PHE A 96 -10.78 11.02 0.40
N TYR A 97 -11.42 9.92 0.03
CA TYR A 97 -11.23 9.25 -1.25
C TYR A 97 -12.54 9.30 -2.02
N GLU A 98 -12.49 9.94 -3.18
CA GLU A 98 -13.56 9.95 -4.16
C GLU A 98 -13.15 8.96 -5.26
N ILE A 99 -13.98 7.95 -5.49
CA ILE A 99 -13.74 6.90 -6.48
C ILE A 99 -14.84 6.99 -7.52
N GLY A 100 -14.45 7.00 -8.78
CA GLY A 100 -15.38 6.95 -9.89
C GLY A 100 -14.71 6.45 -11.16
N MET A 101 -15.40 6.64 -12.27
CA MET A 101 -15.00 6.02 -13.53
C MET A 101 -15.43 6.84 -14.74
N PHE A 102 -14.66 6.68 -15.82
CA PHE A 102 -14.97 7.20 -17.14
C PHE A 102 -15.13 6.03 -18.11
N PHE A 103 -16.29 5.93 -18.76
CA PHE A 103 -16.53 4.92 -19.79
C PHE A 103 -15.98 5.36 -21.13
N ILE A 104 -15.34 4.44 -21.85
CA ILE A 104 -14.71 4.68 -23.14
C ILE A 104 -15.41 3.81 -24.19
N GLU A 105 -16.09 4.48 -25.12
CA GLU A 105 -16.85 3.85 -26.20
C GLU A 105 -16.58 4.58 -27.54
N PRO A 106 -16.27 3.87 -28.64
CA PRO A 106 -15.99 2.44 -28.73
C PRO A 106 -14.65 2.07 -28.06
N SER A 107 -14.61 0.95 -27.33
CA SER A 107 -13.51 0.55 -26.43
C SER A 107 -12.15 0.40 -27.14
N GLN A 108 -12.06 -0.48 -28.13
CA GLN A 108 -10.81 -0.83 -28.81
C GLN A 108 -10.29 0.32 -29.69
N GLU A 109 -11.15 0.93 -30.51
CA GLU A 109 -10.74 1.98 -31.45
C GLU A 109 -10.25 3.23 -30.71
N THR A 110 -10.96 3.62 -29.64
CA THR A 110 -10.57 4.79 -28.85
C THR A 110 -9.26 4.56 -28.09
N LEU A 111 -9.07 3.36 -27.53
CA LEU A 111 -7.81 3.00 -26.89
C LEU A 111 -6.65 3.02 -27.89
N ARG A 112 -6.86 2.48 -29.10
CA ARG A 112 -5.85 2.51 -30.18
C ARG A 112 -5.47 3.93 -30.55
N ARG A 113 -6.45 4.83 -30.74
CA ARG A 113 -6.21 6.26 -30.99
C ARG A 113 -5.40 6.92 -29.88
N LEU A 114 -5.64 6.56 -28.61
CA LEU A 114 -4.85 7.04 -27.48
C LEU A 114 -3.41 6.51 -27.53
N CYS A 115 -3.23 5.24 -27.89
CA CYS A 115 -1.92 4.61 -28.00
C CYS A 115 -1.07 5.24 -29.12
N ASP A 116 -1.68 5.56 -30.26
CA ASP A 116 -1.01 6.07 -31.46
C ASP A 116 -0.83 7.60 -31.48
N ALA A 117 -1.37 8.29 -30.47
CA ALA A 117 -1.38 9.75 -30.40
C ALA A 117 0.04 10.33 -30.45
N LYS A 118 0.28 11.30 -31.33
CA LYS A 118 1.55 12.05 -31.34
C LYS A 118 1.55 13.15 -30.29
N ALA A 119 0.39 13.74 -30.05
CA ALA A 119 0.17 14.73 -29.02
C ALA A 119 -1.09 14.40 -28.21
N LEU A 120 -0.91 14.16 -26.92
CA LEU A 120 -1.98 13.88 -25.97
C LEU A 120 -2.03 14.96 -24.89
N LYS A 121 -3.20 15.59 -24.71
CA LYS A 121 -3.44 16.50 -23.58
C LYS A 121 -4.69 16.09 -22.83
N LEU A 122 -4.61 16.11 -21.50
CA LEU A 122 -5.72 15.78 -20.61
C LEU A 122 -6.16 17.01 -19.83
N LYS A 123 -7.47 17.18 -19.70
CA LYS A 123 -8.11 18.21 -18.89
C LYS A 123 -9.26 17.62 -18.08
N LEU A 124 -9.16 17.66 -16.76
CA LEU A 124 -10.21 17.25 -15.83
C LEU A 124 -10.98 18.49 -15.35
N ARG A 125 -12.31 18.47 -15.46
CA ARG A 125 -13.21 19.52 -14.98
C ARG A 125 -13.89 19.09 -13.68
N TYR A 126 -14.14 20.06 -12.79
CA TYR A 126 -14.79 19.83 -11.48
C TYR A 126 -16.16 20.52 -11.40
N VAL A 127 -17.08 19.95 -10.63
CA VAL A 127 -18.48 20.41 -10.53
C VAL A 127 -18.60 21.77 -9.83
N GLU A 128 -17.95 21.96 -8.68
CA GLU A 128 -18.33 23.04 -7.75
C GLU A 128 -17.88 24.45 -8.20
N ASN A 129 -16.77 24.58 -8.95
CA ASN A 129 -16.15 25.89 -9.19
C ASN A 129 -15.87 26.22 -10.67
N ASN A 130 -16.32 25.39 -11.63
CA ASN A 130 -15.90 25.50 -13.04
C ASN A 130 -14.36 25.47 -13.22
N GLU A 131 -13.66 24.97 -12.19
CA GLU A 131 -12.22 24.80 -12.17
C GLU A 131 -11.83 23.60 -13.02
N TYR A 132 -10.58 23.63 -13.49
CA TYR A 132 -10.02 22.53 -14.25
C TYR A 132 -8.56 22.31 -13.93
N MET A 133 -8.17 21.05 -14.03
CA MET A 133 -6.77 20.64 -13.96
C MET A 133 -6.32 20.19 -15.34
N VAL A 134 -5.18 20.74 -15.79
CA VAL A 134 -4.48 20.26 -16.98
C VAL A 134 -3.33 19.39 -16.51
N PHE A 135 -3.23 18.18 -17.04
CA PHE A 135 -2.17 17.24 -16.69
C PHE A 135 -0.88 17.63 -17.43
N SER A 136 0.27 17.30 -16.84
CA SER A 136 1.57 17.55 -17.48
C SER A 136 1.78 16.61 -18.67
N ASP A 137 2.63 17.02 -19.61
CA ASP A 137 2.97 16.19 -20.77
C ASP A 137 3.63 14.87 -20.33
N GLU A 138 4.44 14.89 -19.26
CA GLU A 138 5.03 13.69 -18.65
C GLU A 138 3.96 12.71 -18.16
N PHE A 139 2.91 13.23 -17.51
CA PHE A 139 1.81 12.40 -17.05
C PHE A 139 1.02 11.79 -18.22
N CYS A 140 0.77 12.60 -19.25
CA CYS A 140 0.10 12.15 -20.47
C CYS A 140 0.89 11.03 -21.16
N ALA A 141 2.22 11.16 -21.25
CA ALA A 141 3.10 10.13 -21.80
C ALA A 141 3.09 8.83 -20.98
N GLN A 142 3.07 8.92 -19.64
CA GLN A 142 2.93 7.75 -18.77
C GLN A 142 1.59 7.05 -18.96
N LEU A 143 0.50 7.82 -19.06
CA LEU A 143 -0.84 7.28 -19.26
C LEU A 143 -0.94 6.60 -20.63
N GLN A 144 -0.34 7.18 -21.67
CA GLN A 144 -0.25 6.60 -23.01
C GLN A 144 0.58 5.30 -23.01
N LEU A 145 1.71 5.26 -22.30
CA LEU A 145 2.50 4.03 -22.15
C LEU A 145 1.69 2.92 -21.46
N GLN A 146 0.93 3.25 -20.41
CA GLN A 146 0.03 2.28 -19.76
C GLN A 146 -1.10 1.83 -20.69
N ALA A 147 -1.63 2.73 -21.52
CA ALA A 147 -2.63 2.37 -22.53
C ALA A 147 -2.07 1.36 -23.54
N GLN A 148 -0.85 1.56 -24.02
CA GLN A 148 -0.16 0.64 -24.94
C GLN A 148 0.09 -0.73 -24.29
N GLN A 149 0.56 -0.75 -23.03
CA GLN A 149 0.75 -1.98 -22.25
C GLN A 149 -0.57 -2.73 -22.06
N PHE A 150 -1.63 -2.00 -21.73
CA PHE A 150 -2.97 -2.56 -21.56
C PHE A 150 -3.53 -3.09 -22.87
N TYR A 151 -3.38 -2.35 -23.98
CA TYR A 151 -3.82 -2.78 -25.31
C TYR A 151 -3.19 -4.12 -25.69
N ASN A 152 -1.87 -4.26 -25.50
CA ASN A 152 -1.17 -5.49 -25.81
C ASN A 152 -1.68 -6.69 -25.02
N ASN A 153 -2.06 -6.49 -23.76
CA ASN A 153 -2.55 -7.58 -22.92
C ASN A 153 -4.04 -7.90 -23.14
N THR A 154 -4.80 -7.03 -23.83
CA THR A 154 -6.26 -7.14 -23.92
C THR A 154 -6.80 -7.35 -25.33
N PHE A 155 -6.10 -6.91 -26.38
CA PHE A 155 -6.57 -6.95 -27.75
C PHE A 155 -5.59 -7.63 -28.71
N ASP A 156 -4.35 -7.14 -28.79
CA ASP A 156 -3.32 -7.65 -29.72
C ASP A 156 -1.94 -7.61 -29.06
N ASP A 157 -1.39 -8.77 -28.74
CA ASP A 157 -0.14 -8.93 -27.99
C ASP A 157 1.12 -8.45 -28.72
N CYS A 158 1.01 -8.14 -30.01
CA CYS A 158 2.14 -7.85 -30.87
C CYS A 158 2.20 -6.40 -31.38
N GLU A 159 1.20 -5.55 -31.10
CA GLU A 159 1.14 -4.21 -31.71
C GLU A 159 2.15 -3.23 -31.10
N TYR A 160 2.19 -3.09 -29.78
CA TYR A 160 3.04 -2.10 -29.07
C TYR A 160 4.25 -2.73 -28.37
N LEU A 161 5.01 -3.59 -29.05
CA LEU A 161 6.14 -4.33 -28.44
C LEU A 161 7.17 -3.41 -27.75
N SER A 162 7.40 -2.20 -28.27
CA SER A 162 8.31 -1.22 -27.67
C SER A 162 7.86 -0.73 -26.29
N ALA A 163 6.56 -0.75 -25.98
CA ALA A 163 6.02 -0.39 -24.67
C ALA A 163 6.25 -1.47 -23.59
N VAL A 164 6.54 -2.69 -24.05
CA VAL A 164 6.71 -3.91 -23.24
C VAL A 164 8.21 -4.26 -23.11
N MET A 165 8.99 -4.08 -24.17
CA MET A 165 10.41 -4.36 -24.20
C MET A 165 11.21 -3.38 -23.32
N GLY A 166 11.81 -3.87 -22.24
CA GLY A 166 12.70 -3.09 -21.36
C GLY A 166 12.05 -2.56 -20.08
N VAL A 167 10.75 -2.81 -19.87
CA VAL A 167 10.07 -2.47 -18.61
C VAL A 167 10.15 -3.68 -17.68
N ALA A 168 10.85 -3.54 -16.55
CA ALA A 168 10.97 -4.62 -15.56
C ALA A 168 9.57 -5.11 -15.14
N VAL A 169 9.33 -6.41 -15.33
CA VAL A 169 8.11 -7.11 -14.95
C VAL A 169 7.90 -6.93 -13.45
N ARG A 170 6.75 -6.38 -13.04
CA ARG A 170 6.32 -6.52 -11.65
C ARG A 170 5.73 -7.91 -11.53
N THR A 171 6.56 -8.87 -11.16
CA THR A 171 6.07 -10.12 -10.58
C THR A 171 5.19 -9.74 -9.38
N VAL A 172 3.91 -10.09 -9.44
CA VAL A 172 2.87 -9.74 -8.46
C VAL A 172 3.30 -10.07 -7.01
N ASP A 173 4.18 -11.06 -6.83
CA ASP A 173 4.66 -11.51 -5.52
C ASP A 173 5.76 -10.64 -4.87
N THR A 174 6.58 -9.94 -5.67
CA THR A 174 7.71 -9.19 -5.08
C THR A 174 7.26 -7.88 -4.46
N THR A 175 6.19 -7.25 -4.95
CA THR A 175 5.82 -5.91 -4.48
C THR A 175 4.88 -5.91 -3.30
N PHE A 176 4.03 -6.93 -3.13
CA PHE A 176 3.16 -7.01 -1.95
C PHE A 176 3.96 -7.39 -0.71
N ALA A 177 4.82 -8.42 -0.81
CA ALA A 177 5.74 -8.80 0.26
C ALA A 177 6.73 -7.68 0.60
N GLU A 178 7.29 -6.98 -0.38
CA GLU A 178 8.21 -5.88 -0.13
C GLU A 178 7.49 -4.61 0.37
N GLN A 179 6.24 -4.36 -0.06
CA GLN A 179 5.42 -3.27 0.50
C GLN A 179 4.97 -3.57 1.94
N ILE A 180 4.61 -4.82 2.24
CA ILE A 180 4.33 -5.27 3.61
C ILE A 180 5.61 -5.15 4.43
N ALA A 181 6.75 -5.66 3.96
CA ALA A 181 8.02 -5.56 4.66
C ALA A 181 8.46 -4.11 4.90
N ARG A 182 8.24 -3.21 3.92
CA ARG A 182 8.49 -1.75 4.08
C ARG A 182 7.51 -1.08 5.03
N ARG A 183 6.23 -1.51 5.06
CA ARG A 183 5.24 -1.03 6.03
C ARG A 183 5.62 -1.52 7.43
N GLU A 184 5.86 -2.81 7.60
CA GLU A 184 6.31 -3.44 8.85
C GLU A 184 7.62 -2.84 9.36
N SER A 185 8.59 -2.56 8.48
CA SER A 185 9.85 -1.91 8.88
C SER A 185 9.62 -0.48 9.37
N ARG A 186 8.74 0.30 8.72
CA ARG A 186 8.34 1.64 9.21
C ARG A 186 7.60 1.54 10.54
N TYR A 187 6.72 0.56 10.71
CA TYR A 187 5.98 0.35 11.96
C TYR A 187 6.91 -0.04 13.11
N GLN A 188 7.88 -0.93 12.86
CA GLN A 188 8.92 -1.29 13.82
C GLN A 188 9.82 -0.10 14.17
N GLN A 189 10.21 0.71 13.18
CA GLN A 189 10.97 1.94 13.42
C GLN A 189 10.19 2.94 14.30
N LEU A 190 8.90 3.14 14.03
CA LEU A 190 8.02 4.00 14.84
C LEU A 190 7.84 3.46 16.26
N CYS A 191 7.69 2.13 16.42
CA CYS A 191 7.60 1.49 17.72
C CYS A 191 8.91 1.62 18.52
N ASN A 192 10.05 1.37 17.89
CA ASN A 192 11.36 1.50 18.52
C ASN A 192 11.64 2.95 18.92
N PHE A 193 11.30 3.92 18.05
CA PHE A 193 11.42 5.34 18.36
C PHE A 193 10.55 5.74 19.56
N ARG A 194 9.28 5.32 19.60
CA ARG A 194 8.39 5.61 20.73
C ARG A 194 8.83 4.97 22.03
N LEU A 195 9.32 3.73 21.98
CA LEU A 195 9.88 3.05 23.15
C LEU A 195 11.13 3.79 23.66
N LEU A 196 12.01 4.22 22.75
CA LEU A 196 13.21 4.96 23.07
C LEU A 196 12.88 6.33 23.67
N CYS A 197 11.88 7.04 23.15
CA CYS A 197 11.35 8.26 23.76
C CYS A 197 10.75 7.99 25.15
N ALA A 198 9.98 6.92 25.34
CA ALA A 198 9.42 6.57 26.65
C ALA A 198 10.52 6.29 27.68
N VAL A 199 11.60 5.59 27.28
CA VAL A 199 12.76 5.33 28.15
C VAL A 199 13.54 6.61 28.44
N LEU A 200 13.81 7.44 27.43
CA LEU A 200 14.52 8.71 27.62
C LEU A 200 13.76 9.64 28.56
N TRP A 201 12.46 9.86 28.32
CA TRP A 201 11.64 10.69 29.18
C TRP A 201 11.48 10.08 30.59
N GLY A 202 11.25 8.77 30.68
CA GLY A 202 11.20 8.08 31.97
C GLY A 202 12.50 8.21 32.78
N SER A 203 13.66 8.10 32.11
CA SER A 203 14.98 8.25 32.73
C SER A 203 15.30 9.70 33.11
N PHE A 204 14.89 10.69 32.30
CA PHE A 204 15.06 12.11 32.60
C PHE A 204 14.25 12.52 33.84
N PHE A 205 12.97 12.15 33.88
CA PHE A 205 12.11 12.43 35.04
C PHE A 205 12.51 11.61 36.28
N GLY A 206 12.92 10.34 36.10
CA GLY A 206 13.48 9.53 37.19
C GLY A 206 14.76 10.12 37.77
N GLY A 207 15.65 10.62 36.91
CA GLY A 207 16.89 11.31 37.31
C GLY A 207 16.63 12.62 38.06
N LEU A 208 15.64 13.41 37.62
CA LEU A 208 15.20 14.62 38.33
C LEU A 208 14.69 14.29 39.75
N CYS A 209 13.98 13.17 39.93
CA CYS A 209 13.53 12.73 41.26
C CYS A 209 14.69 12.33 42.18
N VAL A 210 15.74 11.70 41.63
CA VAL A 210 16.94 11.30 42.39
C VAL A 210 17.81 12.52 42.72
N LEU A 211 17.95 13.49 41.81
CA LEU A 211 18.66 14.74 42.07
C LEU A 211 17.98 15.58 43.15
N CYS A 212 16.63 15.64 43.17
CA CYS A 212 15.87 16.24 44.28
C CYS A 212 16.01 15.50 45.61
N ALA A 213 16.40 14.22 45.61
CA ALA A 213 16.65 13.46 46.83
C ALA A 213 18.09 13.63 47.36
N PHE A 214 19.05 13.95 46.48
CA PHE A 214 20.47 14.11 46.84
C PHE A 214 20.88 15.56 47.10
N GLU A 215 20.27 16.54 46.43
CA GLU A 215 20.45 17.93 46.80
C GLU A 215 19.41 18.34 47.84
N VAL A 216 19.87 18.90 48.96
CA VAL A 216 19.08 19.63 49.95
C VAL A 216 18.56 20.94 49.33
N VAL A 217 17.88 20.85 48.19
CA VAL A 217 17.17 21.97 47.58
C VAL A 217 15.73 21.79 48.02
N THR A 218 15.29 22.72 48.86
CA THR A 218 13.93 22.83 49.39
C THR A 218 12.94 23.12 48.26
N PHE A 219 12.65 22.11 47.44
CA PHE A 219 11.46 22.13 46.62
C PHE A 219 10.26 21.86 47.53
N SER A 220 9.27 22.75 47.48
CA SER A 220 7.96 22.53 48.09
C SER A 220 7.44 21.17 47.64
N VAL A 221 6.91 20.38 48.60
CA VAL A 221 6.30 19.05 48.36
C VAL A 221 5.32 19.08 47.18
N LYS A 222 4.66 20.22 46.95
CA LYS A 222 3.73 20.41 45.81
C LYS A 222 4.40 20.42 44.45
N LEU A 223 5.64 20.93 44.33
CA LEU A 223 6.34 21.02 43.04
C LEU A 223 6.97 19.67 42.64
N THR A 224 7.51 18.93 43.61
CA THR A 224 7.99 17.56 43.40
C THR A 224 6.85 16.63 42.98
N ASP A 225 5.69 16.73 43.63
CA ASP A 225 4.52 15.93 43.26
C ASP A 225 4.02 16.26 41.85
N GLN A 226 4.01 17.54 41.46
CA GLN A 226 3.65 17.96 40.11
C GLN A 226 4.63 17.45 39.04
N LEU A 227 5.94 17.44 39.32
CA LEU A 227 6.95 16.90 38.41
C LEU A 227 6.85 15.38 38.25
N ILE A 228 6.55 14.66 39.34
CA ILE A 228 6.32 13.21 39.30
C ILE A 228 5.05 12.89 38.50
N ILE A 229 3.97 13.62 38.73
CA ILE A 229 2.70 13.45 37.99
C ILE A 229 2.91 13.78 36.49
N ALA A 230 3.62 14.86 36.17
CA ALA A 230 3.94 15.22 34.78
C ALA A 230 4.84 14.16 34.11
N GLY A 231 5.82 13.62 34.84
CA GLY A 231 6.67 12.53 34.38
C GLY A 231 5.87 11.25 34.08
N MET A 232 5.01 10.83 35.01
CA MET A 232 4.09 9.69 34.85
C MET A 232 3.14 9.87 33.67
N LEU A 233 2.50 11.04 33.54
CA LEU A 233 1.57 11.34 32.44
C LEU A 233 2.29 11.39 31.09
N SER A 234 3.52 11.93 31.04
CA SER A 234 4.31 11.93 29.82
C SER A 234 4.72 10.51 29.42
N ALA A 235 5.24 9.70 30.34
CA ALA A 235 5.66 8.33 30.06
C ALA A 235 4.48 7.44 29.61
N THR A 236 3.33 7.57 30.28
CA THR A 236 2.11 6.84 29.92
C THR A 236 1.55 7.26 28.55
N SER A 237 1.66 8.53 28.17
CA SER A 237 1.25 9.01 26.84
C SER A 237 2.00 8.36 25.68
N TRP A 238 3.24 7.91 25.92
CA TRP A 238 4.04 7.20 24.93
C TRP A 238 3.90 5.67 25.02
N LEU A 239 3.74 5.13 26.23
CA LEU A 239 3.68 3.69 26.48
C LEU A 239 2.32 3.05 26.13
N ILE A 240 1.21 3.74 26.43
CA ILE A 240 -0.14 3.21 26.21
C ILE A 240 -0.42 2.99 24.71
N PRO A 241 -0.11 3.93 23.80
CA PRO A 241 -0.26 3.70 22.37
C PRO A 241 0.64 2.58 21.84
N HIS A 242 1.84 2.40 22.41
CA HIS A 242 2.73 1.29 22.02
C HIS A 242 2.14 -0.08 22.38
N LEU A 243 1.58 -0.20 23.59
CA LEU A 243 0.90 -1.42 24.03
C LEU A 243 -0.37 -1.69 23.21
N GLN A 244 -1.16 -0.66 22.89
CA GLN A 244 -2.34 -0.80 22.04
C GLN A 244 -1.99 -1.28 20.63
N ILE A 245 -0.94 -0.73 20.01
CA ILE A 245 -0.48 -1.17 18.67
C ILE A 245 -0.04 -2.63 18.69
N ARG A 246 0.78 -3.03 19.68
CA ARG A 246 1.19 -4.45 19.82
C ARG A 246 0.03 -5.38 20.09
N TRP A 247 -0.96 -4.93 20.86
CA TRP A 247 -2.16 -5.71 21.15
C TRP A 247 -3.02 -5.89 19.90
N ILE A 248 -3.21 -4.84 19.09
CA ILE A 248 -3.92 -4.92 17.80
C ILE A 248 -3.20 -5.87 16.84
N GLU A 249 -1.87 -5.79 16.74
CA GLU A 249 -1.06 -6.73 15.94
C GLU A 249 -1.23 -8.18 16.42
N TYR A 250 -1.26 -8.39 17.74
CA TYR A 250 -1.47 -9.71 18.33
C TYR A 250 -2.89 -10.26 18.09
N GLN A 251 -3.92 -9.42 18.14
CA GLN A 251 -5.32 -9.82 17.91
C GLN A 251 -5.60 -10.11 16.43
N LYS A 252 -5.05 -9.30 15.50
CA LYS A 252 -5.12 -9.56 14.05
C LYS A 252 -4.59 -10.95 13.67
N ASN A 253 -3.69 -11.51 14.47
CA ASN A 253 -3.11 -12.83 14.24
C ASN A 253 -4.02 -14.00 14.68
N LYS A 254 -5.19 -13.73 15.27
CA LYS A 254 -6.06 -14.76 15.86
C LYS A 254 -7.51 -14.76 15.38
N GLU A 255 -7.89 -13.80 14.53
CA GLU A 255 -9.27 -13.61 14.10
C GLU A 255 -9.47 -14.04 12.64
N CYS A 256 -10.60 -14.67 12.34
CA CYS A 256 -10.97 -15.04 10.99
C CYS A 256 -11.20 -13.77 10.13
N PRO A 257 -10.65 -13.67 8.91
CA PRO A 257 -10.86 -12.52 8.03
C PRO A 257 -12.32 -12.32 7.63
N ASN A 258 -13.07 -13.42 7.53
CA ASN A 258 -14.47 -13.40 7.11
C ASN A 258 -15.46 -13.08 8.24
N CYS A 259 -15.43 -13.82 9.36
CA CYS A 259 -16.41 -13.67 10.44
C CYS A 259 -15.89 -12.99 11.71
N HIS A 260 -14.61 -12.58 11.75
CA HIS A 260 -13.93 -11.95 12.89
C HIS A 260 -13.96 -12.73 14.22
N HIS A 261 -14.35 -14.01 14.20
CA HIS A 261 -14.30 -14.87 15.37
C HIS A 261 -12.88 -15.41 15.62
N ARG A 262 -12.55 -15.65 16.90
CA ARG A 262 -11.22 -16.10 17.36
C ARG A 262 -10.96 -17.60 17.18
N ALA A 263 -11.92 -18.34 16.62
CA ALA A 263 -11.86 -19.79 16.51
C ALA A 263 -11.18 -20.19 15.20
N ILE A 264 -9.86 -20.43 15.26
CA ILE A 264 -9.03 -20.79 14.11
C ILE A 264 -8.34 -22.14 14.32
N LYS A 265 -8.26 -22.95 13.26
CA LYS A 265 -7.55 -24.23 13.21
C LYS A 265 -6.43 -24.11 12.18
N LEU A 266 -5.20 -24.40 12.57
CA LEU A 266 -4.10 -24.54 11.62
C LEU A 266 -4.28 -25.86 10.86
N ILE A 267 -4.43 -25.79 9.55
CA ILE A 267 -4.60 -26.94 8.66
C ILE A 267 -3.23 -27.45 8.22
N ARG A 268 -2.37 -26.53 7.78
CA ARG A 268 -1.10 -26.86 7.15
C ARG A 268 -0.03 -25.87 7.58
N TYR A 269 1.16 -26.39 7.80
CA TYR A 269 2.37 -25.62 8.05
C TYR A 269 3.39 -26.05 7.01
N HIS A 270 3.95 -25.08 6.29
CA HIS A 270 5.04 -25.31 5.37
C HIS A 270 6.14 -24.30 5.62
N GLU A 271 7.36 -24.78 5.71
CA GLU A 271 8.56 -23.97 5.81
C GLU A 271 9.44 -24.25 4.58
N ALA A 272 9.78 -23.21 3.84
CA ALA A 272 10.64 -23.26 2.68
C ALA A 272 11.85 -22.35 2.90
N VAL A 273 13.02 -22.70 2.37
CA VAL A 273 14.20 -21.82 2.43
C VAL A 273 13.94 -20.63 1.51
N TYR A 274 13.86 -19.43 2.08
CA TYR A 274 13.59 -18.20 1.35
C TYR A 274 14.89 -17.57 0.83
N GLN A 275 15.87 -17.40 1.71
CA GLN A 275 17.13 -16.75 1.36
C GLN A 275 18.25 -17.18 2.31
N VAL A 276 19.48 -17.23 1.78
CA VAL A 276 20.69 -17.43 2.59
C VAL A 276 21.50 -16.14 2.57
N ARG A 277 21.83 -15.59 3.74
CA ARG A 277 22.62 -14.35 3.87
C ARG A 277 23.77 -14.52 4.85
N SER A 278 24.88 -13.83 4.57
CA SER A 278 26.04 -13.80 5.45
C SER A 278 25.92 -12.60 6.40
N VAL A 279 25.78 -12.85 7.70
CA VAL A 279 25.62 -11.81 8.72
C VAL A 279 26.82 -11.85 9.66
N GLU A 280 27.39 -10.68 9.93
CA GLU A 280 28.46 -10.55 10.90
C GLU A 280 27.90 -10.70 12.33
N ARG A 281 28.42 -11.67 13.08
CA ARG A 281 27.96 -11.99 14.43
C ARG A 281 29.14 -12.16 15.36
N LEU A 282 28.96 -11.72 16.61
CA LEU A 282 29.86 -12.02 17.70
C LEU A 282 29.63 -13.47 18.14
N VAL A 283 30.54 -14.35 17.75
CA VAL A 283 30.53 -15.77 18.14
C VAL A 283 31.57 -15.97 19.23
N ASN A 284 31.22 -16.72 20.27
CA ASN A 284 32.20 -17.14 21.27
C ASN A 284 33.14 -18.18 20.66
N ASP A 285 34.43 -17.86 20.64
CA ASP A 285 35.46 -18.81 20.25
C ASP A 285 35.56 -19.90 21.32
N ARG A 286 35.21 -21.15 20.98
CA ARG A 286 35.13 -22.26 21.93
C ARG A 286 36.47 -22.58 22.60
N LEU A 287 37.59 -22.21 21.97
CA LEU A 287 38.93 -22.49 22.47
C LEU A 287 39.46 -21.39 23.39
N THR A 288 39.13 -20.13 23.11
CA THR A 288 39.66 -18.98 23.86
C THR A 288 38.64 -18.31 24.77
N GLY A 289 37.36 -18.67 24.70
CA GLY A 289 36.27 -18.09 25.48
C GLY A 289 35.94 -16.63 25.14
N GLN A 290 36.67 -16.03 24.20
CA GLN A 290 36.53 -14.63 23.81
C GLN A 290 35.51 -14.48 22.68
N ARG A 291 34.72 -13.39 22.72
CA ARG A 291 33.80 -13.00 21.65
C ARG A 291 34.60 -12.48 20.46
N LYS A 292 34.48 -13.12 19.31
CA LYS A 292 35.08 -12.68 18.05
C LYS A 292 34.00 -12.43 17.01
N SER A 293 34.15 -11.35 16.25
CA SER A 293 33.28 -11.09 15.10
C SER A 293 33.60 -12.10 14.00
N ARG A 294 32.58 -12.84 13.54
CA ARG A 294 32.70 -13.78 12.42
C ARG A 294 31.50 -13.61 11.50
N GLN A 295 31.71 -13.78 10.20
CA GLN A 295 30.60 -13.92 9.26
C GLN A 295 29.96 -15.30 9.44
N VAL A 296 28.66 -15.30 9.71
CA VAL A 296 27.85 -16.51 9.88
C VAL A 296 26.81 -16.55 8.78
N THR A 297 26.67 -17.71 8.14
CA THR A 297 25.61 -17.95 7.17
C THR A 297 24.30 -18.18 7.90
N VAL A 298 23.31 -17.33 7.62
CA VAL A 298 21.97 -17.36 8.20
C VAL A 298 20.98 -17.69 7.09
N THR A 299 20.17 -18.71 7.31
CA THR A 299 19.07 -19.09 6.42
C THR A 299 17.77 -18.48 6.93
N ASP A 300 17.15 -17.64 6.10
CA ASP A 300 15.80 -17.15 6.32
C ASP A 300 14.82 -18.13 5.68
N HIS A 301 13.73 -18.40 6.38
CA HIS A 301 12.70 -19.35 5.96
C HIS A 301 11.41 -18.61 5.66
N GLU A 302 10.73 -18.95 4.56
CA GLU A 302 9.35 -18.55 4.32
C GLU A 302 8.44 -19.58 4.98
N VAL A 303 7.62 -19.10 5.90
CA VAL A 303 6.68 -19.90 6.68
C VAL A 303 5.28 -19.59 6.19
N THR A 304 4.67 -20.58 5.55
CA THR A 304 3.29 -20.55 5.08
C THR A 304 2.40 -21.38 6.00
N GLN A 305 1.35 -20.75 6.49
CA GLN A 305 0.39 -21.32 7.44
C GLN A 305 -1.00 -21.23 6.84
N ASP A 306 -1.65 -22.37 6.64
CA ASP A 306 -3.03 -22.43 6.18
C ASP A 306 -3.95 -22.55 7.40
N PHE A 307 -4.95 -21.70 7.48
CA PHE A 307 -5.90 -21.63 8.58
C PHE A 307 -7.32 -21.90 8.09
N GLU A 308 -8.12 -22.50 8.95
CA GLU A 308 -9.56 -22.69 8.79
C GLU A 308 -10.29 -22.07 9.98
N CYS A 309 -11.33 -21.28 9.71
CA CYS A 309 -12.22 -20.84 10.77
C CYS A 309 -13.10 -22.01 11.22
N LYS A 310 -13.16 -22.29 12.53
CA LYS A 310 -14.02 -23.37 13.04
C LYS A 310 -15.52 -23.07 12.90
N ASP A 311 -15.89 -21.79 12.87
CA ASP A 311 -17.29 -21.36 12.85
C ASP A 311 -17.83 -21.21 11.43
N CYS A 312 -17.12 -20.49 10.56
CA CYS A 312 -17.57 -20.23 9.17
C CYS A 312 -16.87 -21.10 8.11
N ARG A 313 -15.92 -21.96 8.51
CA ARG A 313 -15.09 -22.82 7.63
C ARG A 313 -14.33 -22.09 6.52
N TYR A 314 -14.26 -20.77 6.59
CA TYR A 314 -13.44 -19.96 5.69
C TYR A 314 -11.97 -20.36 5.85
N GLN A 315 -11.31 -20.64 4.73
CA GLN A 315 -9.90 -20.99 4.68
C GLN A 315 -9.10 -19.80 4.19
N TRP A 316 -7.97 -19.53 4.83
CA TRP A 316 -7.03 -18.52 4.36
C TRP A 316 -5.60 -18.95 4.65
N THR A 317 -4.72 -18.53 3.75
CA THR A 317 -3.29 -18.78 3.86
C THR A 317 -2.60 -17.53 4.34
N ARG A 318 -1.58 -17.71 5.18
CA ARG A 318 -0.71 -16.64 5.63
C ARG A 318 0.74 -17.05 5.47
N SER A 319 1.50 -16.26 4.71
CA SER A 319 2.95 -16.37 4.62
C SER A 319 3.64 -15.28 5.44
N HIS A 320 4.76 -15.62 6.08
CA HIS A 320 5.68 -14.66 6.67
C HIS A 320 7.11 -15.19 6.59
N ILE A 321 8.09 -14.28 6.57
CA ILE A 321 9.51 -14.66 6.55
C ILE A 321 10.00 -14.79 7.99
N ALA A 322 10.23 -16.03 8.42
CA ALA A 322 10.94 -16.33 9.65
C ALA A 322 12.44 -16.15 9.42
N ARG A 323 12.98 -15.03 9.93
CA ARG A 323 14.41 -14.77 9.86
C ARG A 323 15.13 -15.71 10.82
N GLY A 324 16.04 -16.53 10.28
CA GLY A 324 16.94 -17.32 11.10
C GLY A 324 17.73 -16.37 11.99
N PHE A 325 17.76 -16.64 13.29
CA PHE A 325 18.60 -15.87 14.21
C PHE A 325 19.99 -16.44 14.21
#